data_AF-A0A6M3IIZ2-F1
#
_entry.id   AF-A0A6M3IIZ2-F1
#
_cell.length_a   1.000
_cell.length_b   1.000
_cell.length_c   1.000
_cell.angle_alpha   90.00
_cell.angle_beta   90.00
_cell.angle_gamma   90.00
#
_symmetry.space_group_name_H-M   'P 1'
#
loop_
_entity.id
_entity.type
_entity.pdbx_description
1 polymer ?
#
loop_
_entity_poly.entity_id
_entity_poly.type
_entity_poly.pdbx_seq_one_letter_code
_entity_poly.pdbx_strand_id
1 'polypeptide(L)'
;MAVKASAYFVDCGLAYSGEATTTLTGLDHLEGEAVDVVSNGAYLGSFTVSGGAVTLGSSVTSAFAGLNYTSTIKPMKLDMRSLGIALTKKITKAIISFYNTLGCKYGPNTDELDTVTFREAGDPMDASPPLFTGIKELSFSGSYEREGDIVIYQDQPLPTIVRGIVLNAGLYDGA
;
A
#
# COMPACT_ATOMS: atom_id res chain seq x y z
N MET A 1 13.06 15.62 -1.79
CA MET A 1 11.85 15.14 -2.48
C MET A 1 12.07 13.66 -2.79
N ALA A 2 11.16 12.76 -2.39
CA ALA A 2 11.28 11.35 -2.73
C ALA A 2 11.06 11.21 -4.24
N VAL A 3 12.09 10.79 -4.97
CA VAL A 3 11.97 10.46 -6.40
C VAL A 3 11.26 9.11 -6.48
N LYS A 4 10.17 9.04 -7.23
CA LYS A 4 9.35 7.82 -7.41
C LYS A 4 10.19 6.59 -7.82
N ALA A 5 11.22 6.81 -8.64
CA ALA A 5 12.19 5.79 -9.06
C ALA A 5 13.21 5.39 -7.99
N SER A 6 13.14 5.94 -6.77
CA SER A 6 14.01 5.61 -5.63
C SER A 6 13.21 5.09 -4.43
N ALA A 7 11.92 4.79 -4.62
CA ALA A 7 11.08 4.18 -3.60
C ALA A 7 11.51 2.72 -3.39
N TYR A 8 12.26 2.48 -2.32
CA TYR A 8 12.81 1.19 -1.97
C TYR A 8 12.16 0.71 -0.67
N PHE A 9 11.12 -0.12 -0.80
CA PHE A 9 10.37 -0.69 0.32
C PHE A 9 10.36 -2.21 0.22
N VAL A 10 11.53 -2.80 -0.03
CA VAL A 10 11.77 -4.25 -0.06
C VAL A 10 12.84 -4.60 0.96
N ASP A 11 12.79 -5.82 1.49
CA ASP A 11 13.83 -6.34 2.39
C ASP A 11 14.89 -7.14 1.60
N CYS A 12 16.14 -7.09 2.06
CA CYS A 12 17.29 -7.75 1.43
C CYS A 12 17.41 -7.52 -0.08
N GLY A 13 16.87 -6.43 -0.61
CA GLY A 13 16.77 -6.24 -2.05
C GLY A 13 18.06 -5.75 -2.73
N LEU A 14 18.01 -5.80 -4.06
CA LEU A 14 19.01 -5.32 -4.98
C LEU A 14 18.43 -4.19 -5.84
N ALA A 15 19.23 -3.15 -6.04
CA ALA A 15 18.94 -2.06 -6.96
C ALA A 15 19.70 -2.27 -8.28
N TYR A 16 18.97 -2.29 -9.39
CA TYR A 16 19.52 -2.34 -10.73
C TYR A 16 19.38 -0.99 -11.42
N SER A 17 20.44 -0.55 -12.08
CA SER A 17 20.44 0.60 -13.00
C SER A 17 21.43 0.33 -14.13
N GLY A 18 20.98 0.35 -15.37
CA GLY A 18 21.83 0.05 -16.52
C GLY A 18 21.10 0.05 -17.86
N GLU A 19 21.66 -0.68 -18.81
CA GLU A 19 21.03 -0.91 -20.12
C GLU A 19 19.70 -1.65 -19.98
N ALA A 20 18.84 -1.55 -21.00
CA ALA A 20 17.55 -2.24 -20.96
C ALA A 20 17.77 -3.76 -20.92
N THR A 21 17.36 -4.39 -19.82
CA THR A 21 17.46 -5.84 -19.61
C THR A 21 16.11 -6.41 -19.18
N THR A 22 15.86 -7.67 -19.53
CA THR A 22 14.74 -8.46 -19.01
C THR A 22 15.18 -9.38 -17.86
N THR A 23 16.46 -9.41 -17.52
CA THR A 23 17.00 -10.30 -16.48
C THR A 23 17.72 -9.49 -15.43
N LEU A 24 17.33 -9.68 -14.18
CA LEU A 24 18.01 -9.11 -13.01
C LEU A 24 18.82 -10.22 -12.34
N THR A 25 20.13 -10.01 -12.21
CA THR A 25 21.09 -10.97 -11.64
C THR A 25 21.67 -10.45 -10.31
N GLY A 26 22.35 -11.31 -9.55
CA GLY A 26 22.97 -10.95 -8.27
C GLY A 26 22.02 -11.11 -7.08
N LEU A 27 20.98 -11.94 -7.25
CA LEU A 27 20.02 -12.32 -6.22
C LEU A 27 20.38 -13.67 -5.60
N ASP A 28 21.65 -14.07 -5.63
CA ASP A 28 22.12 -15.38 -5.13
C ASP A 28 21.76 -15.61 -3.65
N HIS A 29 21.61 -14.54 -2.87
CA HIS A 29 21.19 -14.58 -1.46
C HIS A 29 19.69 -14.79 -1.27
N LEU A 30 18.88 -14.72 -2.32
CA LEU A 30 17.42 -14.93 -2.32
C LEU A 30 17.01 -16.12 -3.21
N GLU A 31 17.94 -17.04 -3.52
CA GLU A 31 17.67 -18.21 -4.35
C GLU A 31 16.51 -19.05 -3.81
N GLY A 32 15.51 -19.34 -4.65
CA GLY A 32 14.31 -20.09 -4.28
C GLY A 32 13.22 -19.26 -3.58
N GLU A 33 13.50 -18.01 -3.21
CA GLU A 33 12.52 -17.11 -2.60
C GLU A 33 11.70 -16.35 -3.66
N ALA A 34 10.50 -15.92 -3.25
CA ALA A 34 9.68 -15.02 -4.06
C ALA A 34 10.08 -13.57 -3.78
N VAL A 35 10.56 -12.88 -4.81
CA VAL A 35 10.95 -11.48 -4.73
C VAL A 35 9.98 -10.60 -5.52
N ASP A 36 9.65 -9.46 -4.95
CA ASP A 36 8.88 -8.42 -5.60
C ASP A 36 9.77 -7.49 -6.39
N VAL A 37 9.32 -7.16 -7.61
CA VAL A 37 10.05 -6.28 -8.51
C VAL A 37 9.26 -4.99 -8.74
N VAL A 38 9.93 -3.86 -8.55
CA VAL A 38 9.42 -2.52 -8.85
C VAL A 38 10.32 -1.86 -9.88
N SER A 39 9.74 -1.32 -10.95
CA SER A 39 10.47 -0.53 -11.95
C SER A 39 9.76 0.79 -12.19
N ASN A 40 10.50 1.91 -12.16
CA ASN A 40 9.94 3.25 -12.39
C ASN A 40 8.71 3.59 -11.51
N GLY A 41 8.67 3.05 -10.28
CA GLY A 41 7.55 3.17 -9.35
C GLY A 41 6.27 2.44 -9.80
N ALA A 42 6.37 1.48 -10.70
CA ALA A 42 5.35 0.51 -11.03
C ALA A 42 5.74 -0.84 -10.42
N TYR A 43 4.82 -1.46 -9.68
CA TYR A 43 4.96 -2.83 -9.23
C TYR A 43 4.76 -3.78 -10.42
N LEU A 44 5.77 -4.59 -10.73
CA LEU A 44 5.75 -5.54 -11.85
C LEU A 44 5.23 -6.93 -11.45
N GLY A 45 5.21 -7.23 -10.15
CA GLY A 45 4.79 -8.52 -9.60
C GLY A 45 5.87 -9.22 -8.78
N SER A 46 5.54 -10.42 -8.32
CA SER A 46 6.46 -11.33 -7.63
C SER A 46 7.05 -12.35 -8.60
N PHE A 47 8.35 -12.59 -8.49
CA PHE A 47 9.12 -13.52 -9.32
C PHE A 47 9.94 -14.44 -8.40
N THR A 48 10.00 -15.73 -8.70
CA THR A 48 10.87 -16.66 -7.98
C THR A 48 12.29 -16.56 -8.51
N VAL A 49 13.26 -16.41 -7.62
CA VAL A 49 14.69 -16.39 -7.99
C VAL A 49 15.14 -17.81 -8.35
N SER A 50 15.78 -17.94 -9.51
CA SER A 50 16.42 -19.18 -9.94
C SER A 50 17.76 -18.90 -10.60
N GLY A 51 18.81 -19.60 -10.17
CA GLY A 51 20.17 -19.38 -10.64
C GLY A 51 20.70 -17.98 -10.32
N GLY A 52 20.31 -17.40 -9.18
CA GLY A 52 20.70 -16.06 -8.74
C GLY A 52 20.07 -14.93 -9.54
N ALA A 53 19.01 -15.22 -10.31
CA ALA A 53 18.38 -14.26 -11.21
C ALA A 53 16.85 -14.38 -11.28
N VAL A 54 16.22 -13.30 -11.74
CA VAL A 54 14.79 -13.28 -12.13
C VAL A 54 14.64 -12.77 -13.55
N THR A 55 13.65 -13.32 -14.28
CA THR A 55 13.32 -12.91 -15.64
C THR A 55 11.97 -12.17 -15.65
N LEU A 56 11.97 -10.97 -16.23
CA LEU A 56 10.84 -10.06 -16.35
C LEU A 56 10.19 -10.19 -17.73
N GLY A 57 8.88 -9.94 -17.81
CA GLY A 57 8.15 -9.92 -19.09
C GLY A 57 8.40 -8.68 -19.94
N SER A 58 8.99 -7.63 -19.37
CA SER A 58 9.31 -6.37 -20.04
C SER A 58 10.72 -5.92 -19.68
N SER A 59 11.40 -5.27 -20.64
CA SER A 59 12.75 -4.75 -20.41
C SER A 59 12.72 -3.51 -19.52
N VAL A 60 13.64 -3.43 -18.57
CA VAL A 60 13.77 -2.32 -17.60
C VAL A 60 15.18 -1.75 -17.63
N THR A 61 15.31 -0.44 -17.45
CA THR A 61 16.60 0.26 -17.29
C THR A 61 16.93 0.54 -15.83
N SER A 62 15.93 0.49 -14.96
CA SER A 62 16.08 0.59 -13.51
C SER A 62 15.00 -0.22 -12.81
N ALA A 63 15.39 -0.99 -11.81
CA ALA A 63 14.47 -1.80 -11.02
C ALA A 63 15.01 -2.04 -9.60
N PHE A 64 14.11 -2.34 -8.68
CA PHE A 64 14.43 -2.90 -7.38
C PHE A 64 13.79 -4.27 -7.29
N ALA A 65 14.54 -5.25 -6.78
CA ALA A 65 14.06 -6.61 -6.56
C ALA A 65 14.41 -7.02 -5.12
N GLY A 66 13.46 -7.51 -4.34
CA GLY A 66 13.73 -7.97 -2.97
C GLY A 66 12.51 -8.64 -2.34
N LEU A 67 12.64 -9.08 -1.09
CA LEU A 67 11.52 -9.71 -0.39
C LEU A 67 10.38 -8.72 -0.17
N ASN A 68 9.15 -9.20 -0.30
CA ASN A 68 7.96 -8.40 -0.05
C ASN A 68 7.96 -7.89 1.40
N TYR A 69 7.59 -6.62 1.58
CA TYR A 69 7.34 -6.05 2.89
C TYR A 69 5.90 -5.56 2.98
N THR A 70 5.12 -6.23 3.84
CA THR A 70 3.74 -5.86 4.12
C THR A 70 3.69 -4.85 5.27
N SER A 71 3.12 -3.67 5.02
CA SER A 71 2.90 -2.64 6.03
C SER A 71 1.44 -2.61 6.48
N THR A 72 1.20 -2.76 7.78
CA THR A 72 -0.13 -2.71 8.38
C THR A 72 -0.20 -1.63 9.45
N ILE A 73 -1.14 -0.69 9.30
CA ILE A 73 -1.45 0.33 10.30
C ILE A 73 -2.84 0.05 10.84
N LYS A 74 -2.91 -0.30 12.12
CA LYS A 74 -4.15 -0.39 12.89
C LYS A 74 -4.11 0.65 14.01
N PRO A 75 -4.84 1.77 13.90
CA PRO A 75 -4.91 2.77 14.96
C PRO A 75 -5.53 2.21 16.24
N MET A 76 -5.40 2.96 17.33
CA MET A 76 -6.11 2.65 18.57
C MET A 76 -7.63 2.68 18.35
N LYS A 77 -8.35 1.94 19.21
CA LYS A 77 -9.81 1.92 19.19
C LYS A 77 -10.36 3.34 19.26
N LEU A 78 -11.28 3.65 18.35
CA LEU A 78 -11.96 4.94 18.32
C LEU A 78 -12.77 5.14 19.60
N ASP A 79 -12.40 6.13 20.40
CA ASP A 79 -13.18 6.63 21.54
C ASP A 79 -14.00 7.84 21.10
N MET A 80 -15.32 7.76 21.27
CA MET A 80 -16.25 8.83 20.93
C MET A 80 -16.90 9.37 22.20
N ARG A 81 -16.81 10.70 22.37
CA ARG A 81 -17.51 11.45 23.42
C ARG A 81 -17.17 11.01 24.85
N SER A 82 -16.01 10.40 25.08
CA SER A 82 -15.60 9.91 26.41
C SER A 82 -16.58 8.89 27.02
N LEU A 83 -17.44 8.29 26.19
CA LEU A 83 -18.39 7.25 26.59
C LEU A 83 -17.75 5.85 26.56
N GLY A 84 -16.47 5.78 26.18
CA GLY A 84 -15.63 4.59 26.25
C GLY A 84 -15.73 3.70 25.01
N ILE A 85 -14.77 2.79 24.92
CA ILE A 85 -14.60 1.82 23.83
C ILE A 85 -15.73 0.79 23.69
N ALA A 86 -16.73 0.80 24.59
CA ALA A 86 -17.76 -0.23 24.69
C ALA A 86 -19.03 0.05 23.87
N LEU A 87 -19.14 1.26 23.30
CA LEU A 87 -20.30 1.66 22.50
C LEU A 87 -20.29 1.07 21.09
N THR A 88 -21.47 0.70 20.62
CA THR A 88 -21.70 0.29 19.23
C THR A 88 -21.67 1.53 18.33
N LYS A 89 -20.74 1.52 17.37
CA LYS A 89 -20.50 2.62 16.44
C LYS A 89 -20.50 2.11 15.01
N LYS A 90 -20.83 2.99 14.06
CA LYS A 90 -20.77 2.69 12.63
C LYS A 90 -19.86 3.70 11.96
N ILE A 91 -18.72 3.26 11.44
CA ILE A 91 -17.86 4.09 10.58
C ILE A 91 -18.54 4.19 9.22
N THR A 92 -18.79 5.42 8.78
CA THR A 92 -19.41 5.69 7.47
C THR A 92 -18.38 6.18 6.46
N LYS A 93 -17.39 6.95 6.92
CA LYS A 93 -16.31 7.47 6.08
C LYS A 93 -15.00 7.52 6.85
N ALA A 94 -13.92 7.28 6.14
CA ALA A 94 -12.55 7.52 6.59
C ALA A 94 -11.92 8.62 5.73
N ILE A 95 -11.45 9.68 6.36
CA ILE A 95 -10.76 10.79 5.74
C ILE A 95 -9.28 10.65 6.07
N ILE A 96 -8.47 10.28 5.08
CA ILE A 96 -7.05 9.97 5.30
C ILE A 96 -6.19 10.99 4.55
N SER A 97 -5.24 11.59 5.27
CA SER A 97 -4.23 12.47 4.68
C SER A 97 -2.98 11.67 4.33
N PHE A 98 -2.65 11.65 3.04
CA PHE A 98 -1.47 10.96 2.50
C PHE A 98 -0.40 11.97 2.05
N TYR A 99 0.84 11.51 1.97
CA TYR A 99 1.97 12.27 1.44
C TYR A 99 2.87 11.37 0.59
N ASN A 100 3.12 11.73 -0.67
CA ASN A 100 3.93 10.93 -1.59
C ASN A 100 3.61 9.43 -1.58
N THR A 101 2.31 9.08 -1.51
CA THR A 101 1.84 7.71 -1.39
C THR A 101 1.43 7.15 -2.75
N LEU A 102 1.68 5.85 -2.98
CA LEU A 102 1.16 5.13 -4.13
C LEU A 102 0.78 3.71 -3.74
N GLY A 103 -0.46 3.31 -4.08
CA GLY A 103 -1.02 2.05 -3.61
C GLY A 103 -1.37 2.12 -2.12
N CYS A 104 -2.35 1.33 -1.71
CA CYS A 104 -2.81 1.10 -0.34
C CYS A 104 -4.22 0.49 -0.40
N LYS A 105 -4.54 -0.34 0.58
CA LYS A 105 -5.86 -0.88 0.85
C LYS A 105 -6.35 -0.40 2.22
N TYR A 106 -7.65 -0.33 2.41
CA TYR A 106 -8.28 0.06 3.67
C TYR A 106 -9.49 -0.82 3.97
N GLY A 107 -9.80 -1.02 5.24
CA GLY A 107 -10.97 -1.83 5.62
C GLY A 107 -11.12 -1.98 7.13
N PRO A 108 -12.13 -2.72 7.61
CA PRO A 108 -12.33 -2.98 9.05
C PRO A 108 -11.26 -3.90 9.64
N ASN A 109 -10.73 -4.81 8.83
CA ASN A 109 -9.72 -5.79 9.22
C ASN A 109 -8.86 -6.16 8.00
N THR A 110 -7.93 -7.10 8.15
CA THR A 110 -7.04 -7.53 7.06
C THR A 110 -7.69 -8.50 6.07
N ASP A 111 -8.87 -9.03 6.38
CA ASP A 111 -9.60 -9.99 5.54
C ASP A 111 -10.59 -9.30 4.59
N GLU A 112 -11.11 -8.14 5.01
CA GLU A 112 -12.03 -7.29 4.26
C GLU A 112 -11.36 -5.96 3.94
N LEU A 113 -10.78 -5.86 2.74
CA LEU A 113 -9.99 -4.70 2.32
C LEU A 113 -10.44 -4.17 0.95
N ASP A 114 -10.75 -2.88 0.90
CA ASP A 114 -11.01 -2.12 -0.33
C ASP A 114 -9.71 -1.46 -0.83
N THR A 115 -9.52 -1.42 -2.14
CA THR A 115 -8.33 -0.79 -2.74
C THR A 115 -8.55 0.71 -2.92
N VAL A 116 -7.59 1.52 -2.45
CA VAL A 116 -7.63 2.97 -2.67
C VAL A 116 -7.16 3.28 -4.09
N THR A 117 -8.03 3.90 -4.89
CA THR A 117 -7.68 4.35 -6.24
C THR A 117 -6.88 5.65 -6.18
N PHE A 118 -5.63 5.62 -6.62
CA PHE A 118 -4.74 6.79 -6.71
C PHE A 118 -4.63 7.39 -8.12
N ARG A 119 -5.00 6.63 -9.15
CA ARG A 119 -5.03 7.08 -10.54
C ARG A 119 -6.20 8.05 -10.75
N GLU A 120 -5.95 9.18 -11.40
CA GLU A 120 -6.98 10.12 -11.84
C GLU A 120 -7.32 9.91 -13.33
N ALA A 121 -8.49 10.38 -13.77
CA ALA A 121 -8.99 10.12 -15.13
C ALA A 121 -8.08 10.67 -16.26
N GLY A 122 -7.19 11.62 -15.95
CA GLY A 122 -6.23 12.19 -16.89
C GLY A 122 -4.87 11.49 -16.93
N ASP A 123 -4.63 10.50 -16.07
CA ASP A 123 -3.32 9.85 -15.98
C ASP A 123 -3.12 8.84 -17.12
N PRO A 124 -1.95 8.87 -17.81
CA PRO A 124 -1.66 7.94 -18.89
C PRO A 124 -1.67 6.49 -18.40
N MET A 125 -2.41 5.61 -19.09
CA MET A 125 -2.56 4.20 -18.69
C MET A 125 -1.24 3.41 -18.82
N ASP A 126 -0.38 3.81 -19.75
CA ASP A 126 0.90 3.14 -20.05
C ASP A 126 2.00 3.42 -19.02
N ALA A 127 1.73 4.29 -18.04
CA ALA A 127 2.66 4.61 -16.98
C ALA A 127 2.02 4.42 -15.60
N SER A 128 2.86 4.16 -14.60
CA SER A 128 2.41 4.17 -13.21
C SER A 128 1.95 5.58 -12.81
N PRO A 129 0.86 5.73 -12.03
CA PRO A 129 0.35 7.04 -11.60
C PRO A 129 1.39 7.86 -10.82
N PRO A 130 1.28 9.20 -10.80
CA PRO A 130 2.12 10.03 -9.94
C PRO A 130 1.90 9.70 -8.45
N LEU A 131 2.89 10.03 -7.60
CA LEU A 131 2.72 9.90 -6.15
C LEU A 131 1.65 10.89 -5.68
N PHE A 132 0.70 10.41 -4.89
CA PHE A 132 -0.40 11.24 -4.40
C PHE A 132 -0.02 11.95 -3.10
N THR A 133 -0.32 13.25 -3.04
CA THR A 133 -0.27 14.04 -1.81
C THR A 133 -1.58 14.80 -1.66
N GLY A 134 -2.28 14.56 -0.55
CA GLY A 134 -3.58 15.18 -0.35
C GLY A 134 -4.42 14.43 0.66
N ILE A 135 -5.72 14.70 0.65
CA ILE A 135 -6.71 14.04 1.48
C ILE A 135 -7.58 13.17 0.57
N LYS A 136 -7.84 11.93 0.96
CA LYS A 136 -8.85 11.07 0.33
C LYS A 136 -9.98 10.80 1.29
N GLU A 137 -11.21 10.96 0.81
CA GLU A 137 -12.41 10.49 1.46
C GLU A 137 -12.73 9.10 0.95
N LEU A 138 -12.74 8.13 1.86
CA LEU A 138 -12.99 6.74 1.58
C LEU A 138 -14.31 6.34 2.22
N SER A 139 -15.25 5.88 1.40
CA SER A 139 -16.51 5.36 1.87
C SER A 139 -16.28 4.03 2.58
N PHE A 140 -16.90 3.86 3.74
CA PHE A 140 -16.79 2.65 4.54
C PHE A 140 -18.16 1.99 4.58
N SER A 141 -18.25 0.75 4.10
CA SER A 141 -19.49 -0.04 4.06
C SER A 141 -19.75 -0.83 5.34
N GLY A 142 -19.11 -0.44 6.45
CA GLY A 142 -19.19 -1.14 7.73
C GLY A 142 -20.59 -1.13 8.36
N SER A 143 -20.87 -2.13 9.19
CA SER A 143 -22.09 -2.24 9.98
C SER A 143 -21.92 -1.58 11.36
N TYR A 144 -22.99 -1.59 12.17
CA TYR A 144 -22.90 -1.19 13.58
C TYR A 144 -22.11 -2.23 14.36
N GLU A 145 -20.92 -1.86 14.81
CA GLU A 145 -19.99 -2.77 15.47
C GLU A 145 -19.45 -2.15 16.75
N ARG A 146 -19.14 -2.99 17.74
CA ARG A 146 -18.55 -2.55 18.99
C ARG A 146 -17.06 -2.21 18.82
N GLU A 147 -16.37 -2.92 17.93
CA GLU A 147 -14.94 -2.71 17.72
C GLU A 147 -14.68 -1.54 16.76
N GLY A 148 -15.36 -1.51 15.61
CA GLY A 148 -15.38 -0.36 14.69
C GLY A 148 -13.97 0.17 14.44
N ASP A 149 -13.10 -0.69 13.93
CA ASP A 149 -11.70 -0.42 13.66
C ASP A 149 -11.50 -0.01 12.19
N ILE A 150 -10.37 0.63 11.91
CA ILE A 150 -9.88 0.84 10.55
C ILE A 150 -8.47 0.25 10.45
N VAL A 151 -8.21 -0.45 9.36
CA VAL A 151 -6.88 -0.94 9.00
C VAL A 151 -6.51 -0.30 7.68
N ILE A 152 -5.29 0.23 7.64
CA ILE A 152 -4.61 0.61 6.40
C ILE A 152 -3.57 -0.46 6.14
N TYR A 153 -3.63 -1.07 4.97
CA TYR A 153 -2.81 -2.21 4.59
C TYR A 153 -2.12 -1.92 3.26
N GLN A 154 -0.83 -2.24 3.18
CA GLN A 154 -0.04 -2.12 1.95
C GLN A 154 0.76 -3.39 1.78
N ASP A 155 0.40 -4.17 0.77
CA ASP A 155 1.08 -5.40 0.34
C ASP A 155 2.06 -5.15 -0.81
N GLN A 156 2.05 -3.97 -1.41
CA GLN A 156 3.00 -3.65 -2.47
C GLN A 156 4.20 -2.89 -1.89
N PRO A 157 5.43 -3.13 -2.37
CA PRO A 157 6.63 -2.41 -1.94
C PRO A 157 6.68 -0.97 -2.50
N LEU A 158 5.62 -0.20 -2.23
CA LEU A 158 5.39 1.16 -2.68
C LEU A 158 5.28 2.11 -1.47
N PRO A 159 5.65 3.39 -1.64
CA PRO A 159 5.65 4.34 -0.54
C PRO A 159 4.23 4.55 -0.01
N THR A 160 4.06 4.39 1.30
CA THR A 160 2.80 4.67 1.99
C THR A 160 3.07 5.52 3.22
N ILE A 161 2.79 6.82 3.12
CA ILE A 161 2.96 7.75 4.23
C ILE A 161 1.60 8.32 4.61
N VAL A 162 1.13 7.92 5.80
CA VAL A 162 -0.12 8.40 6.39
C VAL A 162 0.22 9.51 7.38
N ARG A 163 -0.32 10.72 7.14
CA ARG A 163 -0.13 11.88 8.02
C ARG A 163 -1.22 12.01 9.07
N GLY A 164 -2.42 11.51 8.78
CA GLY A 164 -3.55 11.60 9.69
C GLY A 164 -4.74 10.81 9.19
N ILE A 165 -5.55 10.34 10.14
CA ILE A 165 -6.76 9.57 9.90
C ILE A 165 -7.87 10.22 10.71
N VAL A 166 -8.95 10.61 10.05
CA VAL A 166 -10.16 11.14 10.68
C VAL A 166 -11.31 10.25 10.28
N LEU A 167 -12.08 9.77 11.27
CA LEU A 167 -13.21 8.88 11.04
C LEU A 167 -14.52 9.63 11.26
N ASN A 168 -15.44 9.50 10.32
CA ASN A 168 -16.82 9.91 10.49
C ASN A 168 -17.65 8.70 10.94
N ALA A 169 -18.08 8.72 12.19
CA ALA A 169 -18.81 7.62 12.80
C ALA A 169 -20.14 8.09 13.41
N GLY A 170 -21.18 7.29 13.18
CA GLY A 170 -22.47 7.42 13.85
C GLY A 170 -22.52 6.54 15.10
N LEU A 171 -23.17 7.03 16.16
CA LEU A 171 -23.50 6.23 17.34
C LEU A 171 -24.87 5.60 17.15
N TYR A 172 -25.03 4.36 17.62
CA TYR A 172 -26.35 3.80 17.81
C TYR A 172 -27.00 4.48 19.02
N ASP A 173 -28.06 5.25 18.79
CA ASP A 173 -28.90 5.82 19.84
C ASP A 173 -30.06 4.86 20.08
N GLY A 174 -29.93 4.04 21.13
CA GLY A 174 -31.00 3.12 21.53
C GLY A 174 -32.10 3.89 22.25
N ALA A 175 -33.13 4.31 21.52
CA ALA A 175 -34.44 4.59 22.09
C ALA A 175 -35.28 3.30 22.15
#